data_AF-A0A2W4YKX2-F1
#
_entry.id   AF-A0A2W4YKX2-F1
#
_cell.length_a   1.000
_cell.length_b   1.000
_cell.length_c   1.000
_cell.angle_alpha   90.00
_cell.angle_beta   90.00
_cell.angle_gamma   90.00
#
_symmetry.space_group_name_H-M   'P 1'
#
loop_
_entity.id
_entity.type
_entity.pdbx_description
1 polymer ?
#
loop_
_entity_poly.entity_id
_entity_poly.type
_entity_poly.pdbx_seq_one_letter_code
_entity_poly.pdbx_strand_id
1 'polypeptide(L)'
;MSTSFDPLTIGPGSSNRVKPERLFYAPGVLLDAPDLVAEQLYHRGRLARSLAYLHGSGTVSGLKVLFQSAVEPGGTAPADPENPAETSQTYPDGREARILVQPGLAIDRLGRQIEVPGPACLRLQPWLQEQTAPQLQQATHPQTGDADTPISLVDSPNAIAVGPTNRGIVADVFIRFQICEAGGRTPAFGAGNFDSTNANVPARLRDGYELSLVLRPEATEDLAIKLPANPWASANNLTELQQTIFDTWQETTADWDPQNRPEPRAEHTTDQDATAVFLARLLIVPTEIETAPTVQVDNYSREFVYPTGAVARRLDLTPA
;
A
#
# COMPACT_ATOMS: atom_id res chain seq x y z
N MET A 1 -12.09 -14.17 -8.86
CA MET A 1 -12.53 -13.03 -8.04
C MET A 1 -13.31 -12.10 -8.94
N SER A 2 -14.54 -11.76 -8.56
CA SER A 2 -15.38 -10.82 -9.32
C SER A 2 -14.79 -9.42 -9.16
N THR A 3 -14.40 -8.79 -10.26
CA THR A 3 -13.86 -7.42 -10.28
C THR A 3 -15.03 -6.45 -10.16
N SER A 4 -15.50 -6.23 -8.94
CA SER A 4 -16.43 -5.14 -8.67
C SER A 4 -15.79 -3.81 -9.08
N PHE A 5 -16.48 -3.07 -9.93
CA PHE A 5 -16.05 -1.79 -10.49
C PHE A 5 -15.78 -0.76 -9.38
N ASP A 6 -14.57 -0.20 -9.35
CA ASP A 6 -14.27 0.98 -8.53
C ASP A 6 -14.58 2.25 -9.34
N PRO A 7 -15.57 3.07 -8.92
CA PRO A 7 -15.96 4.27 -9.63
C PRO A 7 -14.84 5.33 -9.74
N LEU A 8 -13.79 5.24 -8.94
CA LEU A 8 -12.64 6.15 -9.00
C LEU A 8 -11.59 5.75 -10.05
N THR A 9 -11.70 4.52 -10.56
CA THR A 9 -10.93 3.98 -11.69
C THR A 9 -11.79 3.96 -12.96
N ILE A 10 -11.17 3.98 -14.15
CA ILE A 10 -11.95 3.72 -15.37
C ILE A 10 -12.42 2.26 -15.35
N GLY A 11 -13.70 2.02 -15.63
CA GLY A 11 -14.21 0.69 -15.90
C GLY A 11 -13.73 0.13 -17.22
N PRO A 12 -13.77 -1.20 -17.40
CA PRO A 12 -13.45 -1.81 -18.69
C PRO A 12 -14.43 -1.27 -19.77
N GLY A 13 -13.90 -0.47 -20.72
CA GLY A 13 -14.62 -0.03 -21.91
C GLY A 13 -14.97 1.47 -22.02
N SER A 14 -14.66 2.32 -21.03
CA SER A 14 -14.78 3.77 -21.18
C SER A 14 -13.40 4.42 -21.37
N SER A 15 -13.26 5.38 -22.28
CA SER A 15 -12.00 6.13 -22.48
C SER A 15 -11.93 7.41 -21.65
N ASN A 16 -13.05 7.84 -21.06
CA ASN A 16 -13.14 9.05 -20.27
C ASN A 16 -13.44 8.73 -18.81
N ARG A 17 -12.61 9.26 -17.91
CA ARG A 17 -12.92 9.31 -16.48
C ARG A 17 -14.22 10.09 -16.31
N VAL A 18 -15.26 9.44 -15.76
CA VAL A 18 -16.54 10.12 -15.53
C VAL A 18 -16.29 11.24 -14.54
N LYS A 19 -16.50 12.48 -14.97
CA LYS A 19 -16.38 13.63 -14.08
C LYS A 19 -17.42 13.47 -12.97
N PRO A 20 -17.04 13.59 -11.69
CA PRO A 20 -18.02 13.52 -10.61
C PRO A 20 -18.95 14.73 -10.70
N GLU A 21 -20.15 14.50 -11.20
CA GLU A 21 -21.21 15.49 -11.36
C GLU A 21 -22.28 15.29 -10.30
N ARG A 22 -22.75 16.39 -9.71
CA ARG A 22 -23.77 16.35 -8.67
C ARG A 22 -25.13 16.14 -9.33
N LEU A 23 -25.87 15.12 -8.89
CA LEU A 23 -27.24 14.92 -9.33
C LEU A 23 -28.14 16.08 -8.89
N PHE A 24 -29.05 16.50 -9.78
CA PHE A 24 -30.03 17.54 -9.50
C PHE A 24 -31.40 16.91 -9.22
N TYR A 25 -31.83 16.94 -7.96
CA TYR A 25 -33.15 16.47 -7.55
C TYR A 25 -34.21 17.55 -7.75
N ALA A 26 -35.29 17.19 -8.44
CA ALA A 26 -36.47 18.04 -8.59
C ALA A 26 -37.77 17.21 -8.51
N PRO A 27 -38.88 17.80 -8.04
CA PRO A 27 -40.17 17.11 -8.04
C PRO A 27 -40.54 16.59 -9.43
N GLY A 28 -40.94 15.32 -9.52
CA GLY A 28 -41.33 14.67 -10.78
C GLY A 28 -40.17 14.01 -11.56
N VAL A 29 -38.92 14.13 -11.11
CA VAL A 29 -37.81 13.35 -11.65
C VAL A 29 -37.90 11.90 -11.15
N LEU A 30 -37.79 10.94 -12.07
CA LEU A 30 -37.72 9.51 -11.76
C LEU A 30 -36.26 9.12 -11.56
N LEU A 31 -35.96 8.44 -10.44
CA LEU A 31 -34.61 7.97 -10.14
C LEU A 31 -34.38 6.58 -10.71
N ASP A 32 -33.21 6.37 -11.30
CA ASP A 32 -32.76 5.08 -11.81
C ASP A 32 -31.42 4.62 -11.22
N ALA A 33 -30.90 3.48 -11.69
CA ALA A 33 -29.62 2.95 -11.22
C ALA A 33 -28.42 3.87 -11.59
N PRO A 34 -28.30 4.38 -12.84
CA PRO A 34 -27.31 5.41 -13.19
C PRO A 34 -27.27 6.61 -12.24
N ASP A 35 -28.42 7.12 -11.80
CA ASP A 35 -28.50 8.23 -10.85
C ASP A 35 -27.80 7.92 -9.53
N LEU A 36 -28.02 6.73 -8.97
CA LEU A 36 -27.38 6.28 -7.73
C LEU A 36 -25.88 6.05 -7.89
N VAL A 37 -25.45 5.58 -9.06
CA VAL A 37 -24.02 5.44 -9.39
C VAL A 37 -23.36 6.82 -9.50
N ALA A 38 -24.03 7.78 -10.13
CA ALA A 38 -23.55 9.16 -10.26
C ALA A 38 -23.43 9.84 -8.89
N GLU A 39 -24.41 9.66 -7.99
CA GLU A 39 -24.35 10.16 -6.63
C GLU A 39 -23.17 9.57 -5.83
N GLN A 40 -22.97 8.25 -5.89
CA GLN A 40 -21.84 7.58 -5.25
C GLN A 40 -20.50 8.09 -5.79
N LEU A 41 -20.38 8.22 -7.12
CA LEU A 41 -19.20 8.77 -7.77
C LEU A 41 -18.93 10.21 -7.31
N TYR A 42 -19.97 11.05 -7.21
CA TYR A 42 -19.83 12.42 -6.75
C TYR A 42 -19.27 12.50 -5.33
N HIS A 43 -19.85 11.76 -4.38
CA HIS A 43 -19.41 11.78 -2.99
C HIS A 43 -18.03 11.15 -2.79
N ARG A 44 -17.79 9.96 -3.36
CA ARG A 44 -16.48 9.29 -3.29
C ARG A 44 -15.40 10.12 -3.98
N GLY A 45 -15.69 10.66 -5.16
CA GLY A 45 -14.75 11.47 -5.94
C GLY A 45 -14.40 12.79 -5.25
N ARG A 46 -15.38 13.47 -4.64
CA ARG A 46 -15.14 14.70 -3.88
C ARG A 46 -14.30 14.44 -2.63
N LEU A 47 -14.60 13.38 -1.88
CA LEU A 47 -13.82 13.00 -0.70
C LEU A 47 -12.40 12.62 -1.09
N ALA A 48 -12.24 11.72 -2.06
CA ALA A 48 -10.92 11.26 -2.50
C ALA A 48 -10.05 12.42 -3.00
N ARG A 49 -10.62 13.34 -3.79
CA ARG A 49 -9.91 14.55 -4.22
C ARG A 49 -9.50 15.43 -3.04
N SER A 50 -10.35 15.60 -2.04
CA SER A 50 -9.99 16.39 -0.86
C SER A 50 -8.83 15.75 -0.08
N LEU A 51 -8.83 14.42 0.07
CA LEU A 51 -7.78 13.71 0.77
C LEU A 51 -6.46 13.77 -0.01
N ALA A 52 -6.49 13.48 -1.32
CA ALA A 52 -5.29 13.51 -2.15
C ALA A 52 -4.60 14.88 -2.15
N TYR A 53 -5.33 15.99 -2.25
CA TYR A 53 -4.73 17.33 -2.32
C TYR A 53 -4.43 17.97 -0.96
N LEU A 54 -5.18 17.65 0.09
CA LEU A 54 -4.90 18.20 1.44
C LEU A 54 -3.83 17.41 2.17
N HIS A 55 -3.75 16.10 1.92
CA HIS A 55 -2.96 15.18 2.72
C HIS A 55 -1.90 14.41 1.93
N GLY A 56 -2.06 14.29 0.61
CA GLY A 56 -1.20 13.43 -0.21
C GLY A 56 -1.54 11.95 -0.06
N SER A 57 -0.57 11.10 -0.42
CA SER A 57 -0.62 9.64 -0.26
C SER A 57 0.29 9.19 0.88
N GLY A 58 0.11 7.96 1.35
CA GLY A 58 0.97 7.34 2.35
C GLY A 58 0.22 6.85 3.59
N THR A 59 1.00 6.55 4.63
CA THR A 59 0.46 6.07 5.91
C THR A 59 -0.05 7.23 6.75
N VAL A 60 -1.30 7.17 7.19
CA VAL A 60 -1.94 8.16 8.08
C VAL A 60 -1.74 7.79 9.54
N SER A 61 -1.94 6.50 9.87
CA SER A 61 -1.82 5.98 11.23
C SER A 61 -1.58 4.48 11.21
N GLY A 62 -0.77 3.97 12.15
CA GLY A 62 -0.51 2.54 12.29
C GLY A 62 0.27 1.94 11.12
N LEU A 63 -0.18 0.79 10.62
CA LEU A 63 0.41 0.06 9.47
C LEU A 63 1.89 -0.27 9.63
N LYS A 64 2.36 -0.39 10.88
CA LYS A 64 3.74 -0.78 11.12
C LYS A 64 3.96 -2.23 10.72
N VAL A 65 5.02 -2.44 9.97
CA VAL A 65 5.45 -3.75 9.50
C VAL A 65 6.42 -4.31 10.53
N LEU A 66 6.13 -5.52 11.00
CA LEU A 66 6.91 -6.25 11.98
C LEU A 66 7.28 -7.61 11.40
N PHE A 67 8.46 -8.10 11.76
CA PHE A 67 8.85 -9.49 11.51
C PHE A 67 8.55 -10.34 12.73
N GLN A 68 7.90 -11.48 12.51
CA GLN A 68 7.73 -12.51 13.53
C GLN A 68 8.43 -13.78 13.07
N SER A 69 9.43 -14.20 13.84
CA SER A 69 10.19 -15.43 13.58
C SER A 69 9.30 -16.66 13.69
N ALA A 70 9.75 -17.74 13.04
CA ALA A 70 9.15 -19.04 13.22
C ALA A 70 9.30 -19.52 14.67
N VAL A 71 8.35 -20.34 15.11
CA VAL A 71 8.29 -20.98 16.42
C VAL A 71 8.01 -22.45 16.16
N GLU A 72 8.87 -23.31 16.67
CA GLU A 72 8.68 -24.76 16.58
C GLU A 72 7.41 -25.21 17.33
N PRO A 73 6.80 -26.35 16.96
CA PRO A 73 5.70 -26.94 17.72
C PRO A 73 6.04 -27.13 19.21
N GLY A 74 5.17 -26.64 20.09
CA GLY A 74 5.40 -26.58 21.54
C GLY A 74 6.32 -25.44 21.99
N GLY A 75 6.87 -24.67 21.06
CA GLY A 75 7.69 -23.49 21.33
C GLY A 75 6.87 -22.31 21.85
N THR A 76 7.56 -21.37 22.48
CA THR A 76 6.96 -20.15 23.02
C THR A 76 7.52 -18.95 22.26
N ALA A 77 6.64 -18.12 21.70
CA ALA A 77 7.07 -16.88 21.07
C ALA A 77 7.47 -15.85 22.14
N PRO A 78 8.51 -15.04 21.90
CA PRO A 78 8.76 -13.87 22.72
C PRO A 78 7.53 -12.96 22.69
N ALA A 79 7.28 -12.26 23.81
CA ALA A 79 6.25 -11.23 23.88
C ALA A 79 6.53 -10.16 22.80
N ASP A 80 5.47 -9.59 22.22
CA ASP A 80 5.63 -8.51 21.24
C ASP A 80 6.35 -7.33 21.92
N PRO A 81 7.53 -6.91 21.42
CA PRO A 81 8.28 -5.81 22.01
C PRO A 81 7.49 -4.48 22.01
N GLU A 82 6.47 -4.35 21.15
CA GLU A 82 5.65 -3.15 21.04
C GLU A 82 4.33 -3.23 21.83
N ASN A 83 4.00 -4.42 22.33
CA ASN A 83 2.87 -4.64 23.22
C ASN A 83 3.31 -5.44 24.46
N PRO A 84 3.95 -4.80 25.45
CA PRO A 84 4.48 -5.47 26.64
C PRO A 84 3.40 -6.09 27.54
N ALA A 85 2.12 -5.83 27.28
CA ALA A 85 0.99 -6.48 27.95
C ALA A 85 0.65 -7.86 27.35
N GLU A 86 1.20 -8.20 26.18
CA GLU A 86 1.00 -9.50 25.55
C GLU A 86 1.91 -10.55 26.20
N THR A 87 1.32 -11.48 26.95
CA THR A 87 2.05 -12.60 27.56
C THR A 87 2.66 -13.52 26.51
N SER A 88 3.85 -14.04 26.79
CA SER A 88 4.50 -15.08 25.98
C SER A 88 3.52 -16.20 25.64
N GLN A 89 3.28 -16.41 24.35
CA GLN A 89 2.30 -17.34 23.84
C GLN A 89 2.98 -18.64 23.40
N THR A 90 2.51 -19.77 23.92
CA THR A 90 2.94 -21.10 23.47
C THR A 90 2.12 -21.52 22.26
N TYR A 91 2.79 -22.10 21.26
CA TYR A 91 2.19 -22.52 19.99
C TYR A 91 2.27 -24.05 19.88
N PRO A 92 1.20 -24.81 20.20
CA PRO A 92 1.22 -26.27 20.17
C PRO A 92 1.60 -26.84 18.80
N ASP A 93 1.05 -26.25 17.74
CA ASP A 93 1.30 -26.67 16.35
C ASP A 93 2.46 -25.91 15.68
N GLY A 94 3.13 -25.04 16.43
CA GLY A 94 4.15 -24.13 15.92
C GLY A 94 3.56 -22.95 15.17
N ARG A 95 4.44 -22.10 14.65
CA ARG A 95 4.09 -20.92 13.84
C ARG A 95 5.21 -20.67 12.84
N GLU A 96 4.89 -20.46 11.58
CA GLU A 96 5.92 -20.12 10.59
C GLU A 96 6.37 -18.66 10.69
N ALA A 97 7.48 -18.35 10.01
CA ALA A 97 7.96 -16.98 9.86
C ALA A 97 6.96 -16.15 9.03
N ARG A 98 6.59 -14.97 9.54
CA ARG A 98 5.60 -14.11 8.87
C ARG A 98 5.95 -12.62 9.02
N ILE A 99 5.53 -11.85 8.02
CA ILE A 99 5.50 -10.40 8.07
C ILE A 99 4.12 -10.00 8.57
N LEU A 100 4.09 -9.23 9.65
CA LEU A 100 2.87 -8.73 10.28
C LEU A 100 2.72 -7.25 9.98
N VAL A 101 1.60 -6.85 9.37
CA VAL A 101 1.22 -5.45 9.23
C VAL A 101 0.20 -5.15 10.32
N GLN A 102 0.54 -4.24 11.23
CA GLN A 102 -0.36 -3.80 12.29
C GLN A 102 -1.58 -3.05 11.74
N PRO A 103 -2.70 -3.00 12.49
CA PRO A 103 -3.86 -2.20 12.11
C PRO A 103 -3.50 -0.75 11.81
N GLY A 104 -4.26 -0.11 10.92
CA GLY A 104 -4.02 1.27 10.56
C GLY A 104 -4.77 1.75 9.34
N LEU A 105 -4.41 2.95 8.89
CA LEU A 105 -5.05 3.67 7.80
C LEU A 105 -3.98 4.26 6.88
N ALA A 106 -4.16 4.06 5.58
CA ALA A 106 -3.41 4.71 4.52
C ALA A 106 -4.34 5.47 3.56
N ILE A 107 -3.77 6.42 2.83
CA ILE A 107 -4.39 7.08 1.70
C ILE A 107 -3.56 6.76 0.46
N ASP A 108 -4.20 6.30 -0.60
CA ASP A 108 -3.49 6.07 -1.87
C ASP A 108 -3.43 7.33 -2.74
N ARG A 109 -2.76 7.21 -3.90
CA ARG A 109 -2.61 8.32 -4.85
C ARG A 109 -3.92 8.81 -5.48
N LEU A 110 -4.99 8.02 -5.40
CA LEU A 110 -6.33 8.42 -5.83
C LEU A 110 -7.10 9.15 -4.73
N GLY A 111 -6.60 9.13 -3.49
CA GLY A 111 -7.27 9.63 -2.31
C GLY A 111 -8.23 8.62 -1.67
N ARG A 112 -8.17 7.34 -2.07
CA ARG A 112 -8.95 6.27 -1.43
C ARG A 112 -8.34 5.95 -0.08
N GLN A 113 -9.20 5.70 0.89
CA GLN A 113 -8.80 5.24 2.21
C GLN A 113 -8.62 3.73 2.20
N ILE A 114 -7.48 3.26 2.71
CA ILE A 114 -7.17 1.85 2.88
C ILE A 114 -7.12 1.57 4.38
N GLU A 115 -8.17 0.97 4.90
CA GLU A 115 -8.29 0.63 6.32
C GLU A 115 -7.91 -0.84 6.55
N VAL A 116 -6.98 -1.05 7.48
CA VAL A 116 -6.59 -2.36 7.99
C VAL A 116 -7.13 -2.47 9.42
N PRO A 117 -8.32 -3.07 9.63
CA PRO A 117 -8.99 -3.06 10.92
C PRO A 117 -8.35 -3.99 11.96
N GLY A 118 -7.54 -4.96 11.53
CA GLY A 118 -6.90 -5.97 12.37
C GLY A 118 -5.54 -6.37 11.80
N PRO A 119 -4.66 -6.99 12.59
CA PRO A 119 -3.33 -7.36 12.13
C PRO A 119 -3.41 -8.30 10.92
N ALA A 120 -2.67 -7.96 9.87
CA ALA A 120 -2.63 -8.72 8.62
C ALA A 120 -1.29 -9.45 8.50
N CYS A 121 -1.33 -10.72 8.09
CA CYS A 121 -0.15 -11.58 8.04
C CYS A 121 0.18 -11.99 6.60
N LEU A 122 1.44 -11.85 6.22
CA LEU A 122 2.02 -12.44 5.02
C LEU A 122 2.93 -13.60 5.45
N ARG A 123 2.63 -14.81 4.96
CA ARG A 123 3.41 -16.02 5.27
C ARG A 123 4.69 -16.00 4.43
N LEU A 124 5.85 -15.92 5.07
CA LEU A 124 7.11 -15.70 4.36
C LEU A 124 7.56 -16.96 3.60
N GLN A 125 7.44 -18.13 4.22
CA GLN A 125 7.93 -19.39 3.63
C GLN A 125 7.17 -19.76 2.34
N PRO A 126 5.81 -19.78 2.30
CA PRO A 126 5.09 -20.08 1.07
C PRO A 126 5.39 -19.05 -0.03
N TRP A 127 5.46 -17.76 0.33
CA TRP A 127 5.78 -16.72 -0.63
C TRP A 127 7.17 -16.90 -1.24
N LEU A 128 8.19 -17.26 -0.45
CA LEU A 128 9.54 -17.58 -0.97
C LEU A 128 9.53 -18.79 -1.91
N GLN A 129 8.72 -19.82 -1.61
CA GLN A 129 8.59 -21.02 -2.43
C GLN A 129 7.88 -20.76 -3.77
N GLU A 130 7.05 -19.72 -3.84
CA GLU A 130 6.41 -19.28 -5.09
C GLU A 130 7.38 -18.54 -6.03
N GLN A 131 8.55 -18.11 -5.54
CA GLN A 131 9.55 -17.41 -6.35
C GLN A 131 10.47 -18.38 -7.09
N THR A 132 10.90 -17.99 -8.29
CA THR A 132 11.89 -18.78 -9.04
C THR A 132 13.31 -18.50 -8.54
N ALA A 133 14.20 -19.50 -8.63
CA ALA A 133 15.60 -19.33 -8.21
C ALA A 133 16.31 -18.13 -8.89
N PRO A 134 16.12 -17.84 -10.19
CA PRO A 134 16.69 -16.64 -10.82
C PRO A 134 16.18 -15.33 -10.20
N GLN A 135 14.90 -15.24 -9.84
CA GLN A 135 14.35 -14.02 -9.22
C GLN A 135 14.95 -13.80 -7.83
N LEU A 136 15.08 -14.86 -7.03
CA LEU A 136 15.70 -14.77 -5.71
C LEU A 136 17.19 -14.39 -5.79
N GLN A 137 17.92 -14.93 -6.77
CA GLN A 137 19.32 -14.58 -7.00
C GLN A 137 19.48 -13.11 -7.40
N GLN A 138 18.63 -12.61 -8.31
CA GLN A 138 18.68 -11.21 -8.74
C GLN A 138 18.37 -10.24 -7.59
N ALA A 139 17.43 -10.60 -6.72
CA ALA A 139 17.04 -9.79 -5.58
C ALA A 139 17.95 -9.95 -4.34
N THR A 140 19.05 -10.71 -4.43
CA THR A 140 20.00 -10.89 -3.33
C THR A 140 21.09 -9.82 -3.38
N HIS A 141 21.25 -9.07 -2.29
CA HIS A 141 22.19 -7.95 -2.16
C HIS A 141 23.13 -8.11 -0.94
N PRO A 142 24.39 -7.68 -1.01
CA PRO A 142 25.13 -7.35 -2.23
C PRO A 142 25.26 -8.56 -3.16
N GLN A 143 25.35 -8.29 -4.45
CA GLN A 143 25.61 -9.32 -5.46
C GLN A 143 27.06 -9.79 -5.32
N THR A 144 27.34 -11.01 -5.78
CA THR A 144 28.67 -11.62 -5.63
C THR A 144 29.66 -10.86 -6.49
N GLY A 145 30.61 -10.16 -5.87
CA GLY A 145 31.64 -9.36 -6.55
C GLY A 145 31.53 -7.84 -6.30
N ASP A 146 30.50 -7.38 -5.59
CA ASP A 146 30.37 -5.97 -5.19
C ASP A 146 31.41 -5.58 -4.12
N ALA A 147 31.80 -4.29 -4.11
CA ALA A 147 32.90 -3.74 -3.29
C ALA A 147 32.71 -3.94 -1.76
N ASP A 148 33.83 -3.98 -1.03
CA ASP A 148 33.93 -4.24 0.42
C ASP A 148 33.15 -3.27 1.33
N THR A 149 32.61 -2.17 0.79
CA THR A 149 31.94 -1.12 1.55
C THR A 149 30.44 -1.41 1.72
N PRO A 150 29.91 -1.40 2.95
CA PRO A 150 28.48 -1.45 3.18
C PRO A 150 27.74 -0.32 2.46
N ILE A 151 26.65 -0.65 1.77
CA ILE A 151 25.76 0.28 1.10
C ILE A 151 24.50 0.40 1.95
N SER A 152 24.18 1.63 2.37
CA SER A 152 22.90 1.90 3.02
C SER A 152 21.79 1.83 1.98
N LEU A 153 20.81 0.95 2.20
CA LEU A 153 19.65 0.82 1.31
C LEU A 153 18.61 1.92 1.54
N VAL A 154 18.71 2.61 2.66
CA VAL A 154 17.73 3.58 3.17
C VAL A 154 18.45 4.68 3.97
N ASP A 155 17.88 5.88 4.01
CA ASP A 155 18.35 6.99 4.85
C ASP A 155 17.34 7.20 5.99
N SER A 156 17.35 6.29 6.97
CA SER A 156 16.33 6.20 8.01
C SER A 156 16.91 5.86 9.39
N PRO A 157 16.22 6.13 10.51
CA PRO A 157 16.70 5.81 11.86
C PRO A 157 17.00 4.32 12.06
N ASN A 158 16.34 3.45 11.29
CA ASN A 158 16.56 2.01 11.29
C ASN A 158 17.20 1.59 9.96
N ALA A 159 18.24 2.31 9.54
CA ALA A 159 18.82 2.11 8.23
C ALA A 159 19.29 0.65 8.04
N ILE A 160 18.74 0.01 7.01
CA ILE A 160 19.20 -1.28 6.53
C ILE A 160 20.43 -1.03 5.66
N ALA A 161 21.54 -1.67 6.01
CA ALA A 161 22.76 -1.66 5.20
C ALA A 161 23.07 -3.07 4.71
N VAL A 162 23.41 -3.19 3.42
CA VAL A 162 23.87 -4.43 2.82
C VAL A 162 25.37 -4.34 2.56
N GLY A 163 26.08 -5.44 2.75
CA GLY A 163 27.52 -5.48 2.60
C GLY A 163 28.04 -6.91 2.66
N PRO A 164 29.37 -7.12 2.60
CA PRO A 164 29.96 -8.46 2.53
C PRO A 164 29.53 -9.38 3.68
N THR A 165 29.25 -8.81 4.86
CA THR A 165 28.83 -9.53 6.06
C THR A 165 27.31 -9.52 6.31
N ASN A 166 26.54 -8.71 5.58
CA ASN A 166 25.09 -8.59 5.73
C ASN A 166 24.44 -8.68 4.35
N ARG A 167 24.33 -9.92 3.84
CA ARG A 167 23.78 -10.23 2.52
C ARG A 167 22.38 -10.85 2.66
N GLY A 168 21.44 -10.46 1.82
CA GLY A 168 20.08 -10.99 1.87
C GLY A 168 19.21 -10.57 0.70
N ILE A 169 18.02 -11.16 0.63
CA ILE A 169 17.01 -10.83 -0.37
C ILE A 169 16.33 -9.52 0.03
N VAL A 170 16.29 -8.54 -0.87
CA VAL A 170 15.57 -7.29 -0.66
C VAL A 170 14.16 -7.40 -1.25
N ALA A 171 13.17 -7.09 -0.43
CA ALA A 171 11.76 -7.09 -0.84
C ALA A 171 11.00 -5.95 -0.17
N ASP A 172 10.03 -5.39 -0.87
CA ASP A 172 9.23 -4.27 -0.39
C ASP A 172 7.78 -4.72 -0.14
N VAL A 173 7.19 -4.21 0.94
CA VAL A 173 5.81 -4.47 1.35
C VAL A 173 4.93 -3.35 0.81
N PHE A 174 3.87 -3.72 0.10
CA PHE A 174 2.87 -2.80 -0.41
C PHE A 174 1.49 -3.14 0.12
N ILE A 175 0.64 -2.13 0.18
CA ILE A 175 -0.80 -2.28 0.39
C ILE A 175 -1.57 -1.55 -0.70
N ARG A 176 -2.59 -2.18 -1.27
CA ARG A 176 -3.48 -1.54 -2.25
C ARG A 176 -4.93 -1.64 -1.83
N PHE A 177 -5.74 -0.67 -2.28
CA PHE A 177 -7.18 -0.71 -2.11
C PHE A 177 -7.78 -1.84 -2.96
N GLN A 178 -8.63 -2.64 -2.36
CA GLN A 178 -9.33 -3.73 -3.06
C GLN A 178 -10.79 -3.76 -2.62
N ILE A 179 -11.71 -3.70 -3.58
CA ILE A 179 -13.12 -3.91 -3.26
C ILE A 179 -13.37 -5.42 -3.14
N CYS A 180 -14.01 -5.81 -2.04
CA CYS A 180 -14.39 -7.18 -1.74
C CYS A 180 -15.91 -7.29 -1.69
N GLU A 181 -16.47 -8.26 -2.43
CA GLU A 181 -17.89 -8.59 -2.32
C GLU A 181 -18.19 -9.17 -0.93
N ALA A 182 -19.25 -8.68 -0.28
CA ALA A 182 -19.62 -9.07 1.08
C ALA A 182 -21.13 -9.31 1.22
N GLY A 183 -21.51 -10.07 2.26
CA GLY A 183 -22.92 -10.23 2.65
C GLY A 183 -23.74 -11.22 1.80
N GLY A 184 -23.09 -12.14 1.08
CA GLY A 184 -23.77 -13.08 0.19
C GLY A 184 -24.22 -12.43 -1.12
N ARG A 185 -24.96 -13.19 -1.95
CA ARG A 185 -25.54 -12.67 -3.18
C ARG A 185 -27.05 -12.45 -3.00
N THR A 186 -27.54 -11.33 -3.52
CA THR A 186 -28.95 -10.94 -3.51
C THR A 186 -29.48 -11.04 -4.93
N PRO A 187 -30.72 -11.55 -5.14
CA PRO A 187 -31.34 -11.52 -6.44
C PRO A 187 -31.45 -10.11 -6.99
N ALA A 188 -31.08 -9.92 -8.25
CA ALA A 188 -31.21 -8.67 -8.96
C ALA A 188 -31.74 -8.93 -10.37
N PHE A 189 -32.40 -7.93 -10.94
CA PHE A 189 -32.71 -7.95 -12.37
C PHE A 189 -31.39 -7.98 -13.15
N GLY A 190 -31.33 -8.81 -14.20
CA GLY A 190 -30.17 -8.88 -15.07
C GLY A 190 -29.87 -7.49 -15.65
N ALA A 191 -28.69 -6.97 -15.37
CA ALA A 191 -28.18 -5.75 -16.00
C ALA A 191 -27.45 -6.12 -17.30
N GLY A 192 -27.58 -5.30 -18.35
CA GLY A 192 -26.94 -5.49 -19.66
C GLY A 192 -27.91 -5.89 -20.77
N ASN A 193 -27.42 -6.55 -21.82
CA ASN A 193 -28.23 -7.00 -22.95
C ASN A 193 -29.36 -7.94 -22.49
N PHE A 194 -30.46 -7.98 -23.24
CA PHE A 194 -31.71 -8.68 -22.90
C PHE A 194 -31.57 -10.16 -22.50
N ASP A 195 -30.43 -10.80 -22.77
CA ASP A 195 -30.11 -12.19 -22.41
C ASP A 195 -29.24 -12.34 -21.14
N SER A 196 -29.11 -11.30 -20.31
CA SER A 196 -28.33 -11.34 -19.07
C SER A 196 -28.93 -12.32 -18.05
N THR A 197 -28.29 -13.49 -17.88
CA THR A 197 -28.70 -14.55 -16.95
C THR A 197 -28.15 -14.39 -15.53
N ASN A 198 -27.39 -13.32 -15.25
CA ASN A 198 -26.80 -13.09 -13.94
C ASN A 198 -27.85 -12.48 -13.00
N ALA A 199 -28.73 -13.33 -12.48
CA ALA A 199 -29.84 -12.94 -11.62
C ALA A 199 -29.44 -12.57 -10.18
N ASN A 200 -28.14 -12.48 -9.87
CA ASN A 200 -27.64 -12.30 -8.51
C ASN A 200 -26.44 -11.33 -8.48
N VAL A 201 -26.50 -10.32 -7.62
CA VAL A 201 -25.42 -9.36 -7.36
C VAL A 201 -24.94 -9.46 -5.90
N PRO A 202 -23.73 -8.98 -5.56
CA PRO A 202 -23.31 -8.88 -4.17
C PRO A 202 -24.30 -8.05 -3.34
N ALA A 203 -24.67 -8.53 -2.15
CA ALA A 203 -25.54 -7.78 -1.27
C ALA A 203 -24.88 -6.49 -0.75
N ARG A 204 -23.55 -6.52 -0.58
CA ARG A 204 -22.73 -5.41 -0.12
C ARG A 204 -21.36 -5.44 -0.79
N LEU A 205 -20.76 -4.26 -0.91
CA LEU A 205 -19.34 -4.11 -1.19
C LEU A 205 -18.63 -3.69 0.09
N ARG A 206 -17.50 -4.31 0.38
CA ARG A 206 -16.60 -3.91 1.45
C ARG A 206 -15.37 -3.29 0.81
N ASP A 207 -15.06 -2.07 1.23
CA ASP A 207 -13.77 -1.47 0.97
C ASP A 207 -12.72 -2.25 1.78
N GLY A 208 -11.85 -2.96 1.09
CA GLY A 208 -10.83 -3.83 1.66
C GLY A 208 -9.45 -3.47 1.15
N TYR A 209 -8.51 -4.38 1.37
CA TYR A 209 -7.12 -4.18 1.00
C TYR A 209 -6.50 -5.49 0.54
N GLU A 210 -5.41 -5.37 -0.20
CA GLU A 210 -4.53 -6.46 -0.54
C GLU A 210 -3.10 -6.07 -0.16
N LEU A 211 -2.40 -6.99 0.51
CA LEU A 211 -0.97 -6.85 0.81
C LEU A 211 -0.17 -7.65 -0.20
N SER A 212 0.94 -7.09 -0.65
CA SER A 212 1.88 -7.78 -1.52
C SER A 212 3.33 -7.60 -1.07
N LEU A 213 4.14 -8.61 -1.37
CA LEU A 213 5.59 -8.60 -1.22
C LEU A 213 6.20 -8.60 -2.61
N VAL A 214 7.03 -7.60 -2.88
CA VAL A 214 7.62 -7.36 -4.20
C VAL A 214 9.14 -7.45 -4.09
N LEU A 215 9.75 -8.36 -4.86
CA LEU A 215 11.21 -8.49 -4.93
C LEU A 215 11.85 -7.30 -5.63
N ARG A 216 13.07 -6.95 -5.22
CA ARG A 216 13.88 -5.89 -5.84
C ARG A 216 15.08 -6.45 -6.59
N PRO A 217 14.96 -6.72 -7.91
CA PRO A 217 16.06 -7.26 -8.71
C PRO A 217 17.02 -6.18 -9.25
N GLU A 218 16.77 -4.90 -8.99
CA GLU A 218 17.59 -3.79 -9.47
C GLU A 218 19.01 -3.81 -8.87
N ALA A 219 19.95 -3.08 -9.47
CA ALA A 219 21.32 -3.00 -8.95
C ALA A 219 21.32 -2.41 -7.53
N THR A 220 22.27 -2.83 -6.68
CA THR A 220 22.31 -2.46 -5.25
C THR A 220 22.34 -0.94 -5.06
N GLU A 221 23.10 -0.24 -5.90
CA GLU A 221 23.22 1.22 -5.94
C GLU A 221 21.93 1.95 -6.33
N ASP A 222 21.05 1.30 -7.09
CA ASP A 222 19.78 1.86 -7.56
C ASP A 222 18.64 1.67 -6.53
N LEU A 223 18.83 0.85 -5.51
CA LEU A 223 17.75 0.55 -4.54
C LEU A 223 17.27 1.80 -3.79
N ALA A 224 18.16 2.75 -3.52
CA ALA A 224 17.82 4.00 -2.83
C ALA A 224 16.88 4.89 -3.67
N ILE A 225 17.05 4.92 -5.00
CA ILE A 225 16.17 5.69 -5.89
C ILE A 225 14.81 5.01 -6.12
N LYS A 226 14.65 3.76 -5.67
CA LYS A 226 13.38 3.00 -5.68
C LYS A 226 12.54 3.19 -4.41
N LEU A 227 12.84 4.22 -3.62
CA LEU A 227 12.03 4.59 -2.46
C LEU A 227 11.04 5.71 -2.82
N PRO A 228 9.90 5.81 -2.12
CA PRO A 228 8.97 6.92 -2.32
C PRO A 228 9.64 8.28 -2.11
N ALA A 229 9.50 9.17 -3.09
CA ALA A 229 9.97 10.54 -2.97
C ALA A 229 8.96 11.40 -2.19
N ASN A 230 9.45 12.16 -1.20
CA ASN A 230 8.63 13.15 -0.53
C ASN A 230 8.44 14.38 -1.45
N PRO A 231 7.22 14.67 -1.92
CA PRO A 231 6.99 15.79 -2.85
C PRO A 231 7.26 17.17 -2.22
N TRP A 232 7.31 17.25 -0.89
CA TRP A 232 7.55 18.49 -0.15
C TRP A 232 9.03 18.71 0.22
N ALA A 233 9.93 17.78 -0.13
CA ALA A 233 11.32 17.82 0.30
C ALA A 233 12.11 19.04 -0.22
N SER A 234 11.69 19.64 -1.32
CA SER A 234 12.36 20.78 -1.95
C SER A 234 11.90 22.15 -1.41
N ALA A 235 10.81 22.21 -0.65
CA ALA A 235 10.25 23.47 -0.16
C ALA A 235 10.94 23.93 1.13
N ASN A 236 11.97 24.77 1.00
CA ASN A 236 12.80 25.23 2.12
C ASN A 236 12.30 26.54 2.75
N ASN A 237 11.36 27.23 2.09
CA ASN A 237 10.74 28.46 2.58
C ASN A 237 9.25 28.54 2.23
N LEU A 238 8.54 29.52 2.79
CA LEU A 238 7.09 29.68 2.61
C LEU A 238 6.70 29.92 1.15
N THR A 239 7.48 30.69 0.39
CA THR A 239 7.19 30.98 -1.01
C THR A 239 7.36 29.74 -1.87
N GLU A 240 8.42 28.95 -1.67
CA GLU A 240 8.61 27.67 -2.32
C GLU A 240 7.48 26.69 -1.96
N LEU A 241 7.08 26.62 -0.69
CA LEU A 241 5.96 25.77 -0.26
C LEU A 241 4.65 26.19 -0.95
N GLN A 242 4.35 27.48 -1.00
CA GLN A 242 3.17 28.00 -1.69
C GLN A 242 3.22 27.70 -3.20
N GLN A 243 4.40 27.83 -3.81
CA GLN A 243 4.62 27.48 -5.21
C GLN A 243 4.39 25.98 -5.43
N THR A 244 4.96 25.11 -4.58
CA THR A 244 4.69 23.67 -4.62
C THR A 244 3.19 23.39 -4.49
N ILE A 245 2.46 24.07 -3.59
CA ILE A 245 1.00 23.93 -3.46
C ILE A 245 0.29 24.32 -4.77
N PHE A 246 0.67 25.42 -5.40
CA PHE A 246 0.09 25.80 -6.71
C PHE A 246 0.40 24.77 -7.79
N ASP A 247 1.62 24.24 -7.82
CA ASP A 247 2.09 23.27 -8.80
C ASP A 247 1.53 21.86 -8.55
N THR A 248 1.07 21.56 -7.32
CA THR A 248 0.46 20.26 -7.02
C THR A 248 -0.87 20.06 -7.73
N TRP A 249 -1.58 21.13 -8.13
CA TRP A 249 -2.83 20.99 -8.86
C TRP A 249 -2.57 20.41 -10.26
N GLN A 250 -2.86 19.12 -10.42
CA GLN A 250 -2.74 18.44 -11.70
C GLN A 250 -4.08 18.51 -12.43
N GLU A 251 -4.14 19.28 -13.52
CA GLU A 251 -5.26 19.24 -14.45
C GLU A 251 -5.30 17.88 -15.17
N THR A 252 -6.06 16.97 -14.56
CA THR A 252 -6.68 15.74 -15.10
C THR A 252 -5.89 14.71 -15.92
N THR A 253 -4.66 14.91 -16.41
CA THR A 253 -3.99 13.87 -17.25
C THR A 253 -2.46 13.83 -17.22
N ALA A 254 -1.73 14.76 -16.58
CA ALA A 254 -0.27 14.84 -16.75
C ALA A 254 0.50 13.62 -16.21
N ASP A 255 0.02 13.00 -15.12
CA ASP A 255 0.62 11.82 -14.48
C ASP A 255 -0.22 10.56 -14.68
N TRP A 256 -0.98 10.50 -15.78
CA TRP A 256 -1.95 9.44 -16.04
C TRP A 256 -1.70 8.79 -17.39
N ASP A 257 -1.71 7.46 -17.41
CA ASP A 257 -1.56 6.70 -18.65
C ASP A 257 -2.78 6.92 -19.58
N PRO A 258 -2.70 6.51 -20.87
CA PRO A 258 -3.82 6.63 -21.80
C PRO A 258 -5.08 5.85 -21.38
N GLN A 259 -5.00 5.00 -20.34
CA GLN A 259 -6.10 4.28 -19.72
C GLN A 259 -6.60 4.98 -18.44
N ASN A 260 -6.28 6.27 -18.25
CA ASN A 260 -6.43 7.05 -17.01
C ASN A 260 -6.21 6.20 -15.75
N ARG A 261 -5.03 5.60 -15.65
CA ARG A 261 -4.45 5.12 -14.38
C ARG A 261 -3.24 5.99 -14.02
N PRO A 262 -2.94 6.19 -12.74
CA PRO A 262 -1.72 6.90 -12.36
C PRO A 262 -0.50 6.21 -12.97
N GLU A 263 0.44 6.99 -13.51
CA GLU A 263 1.72 6.43 -13.96
C GLU A 263 2.50 5.87 -12.76
N PRO A 264 3.16 4.70 -12.89
CA PRO A 264 3.98 4.14 -11.84
C PRO A 264 5.07 5.12 -11.37
N ARG A 265 5.21 5.30 -10.07
CA ARG A 265 6.33 6.05 -9.47
C ARG A 265 7.57 5.17 -9.32
N ALA A 266 8.70 5.78 -8.91
CA ALA A 266 9.99 5.11 -8.79
C ALA A 266 9.97 3.85 -7.91
N GLU A 267 9.12 3.82 -6.87
CA GLU A 267 8.94 2.68 -5.99
C GLU A 267 8.17 1.51 -6.63
N HIS A 268 7.42 1.72 -7.71
CA HIS A 268 6.62 0.66 -8.33
C HIS A 268 7.47 -0.15 -9.33
N THR A 269 7.29 -1.47 -9.35
CA THR A 269 7.84 -2.31 -10.42
C THR A 269 6.98 -2.25 -11.68
N THR A 270 7.53 -2.72 -12.79
CA THR A 270 6.74 -2.97 -14.01
C THR A 270 5.54 -3.86 -13.68
N ASP A 271 4.37 -3.50 -14.23
CA ASP A 271 3.08 -4.20 -14.04
C ASP A 271 2.48 -4.16 -12.62
N GLN A 272 3.08 -3.44 -11.68
CA GLN A 272 2.49 -3.22 -10.36
C GLN A 272 1.36 -2.17 -10.44
N ASP A 273 0.34 -2.33 -9.60
CA ASP A 273 -0.69 -1.31 -9.41
C ASP A 273 -0.04 -0.01 -8.89
N ALA A 274 -0.07 1.04 -9.70
CA ALA A 274 0.51 2.34 -9.39
C ALA A 274 -0.21 3.11 -8.27
N THR A 275 -1.33 2.56 -7.76
CA THR A 275 -2.04 3.05 -6.57
C THR A 275 -1.62 2.35 -5.29
N ALA A 276 -0.77 1.32 -5.37
CA ALA A 276 -0.26 0.64 -4.18
C ALA A 276 0.59 1.59 -3.34
N VAL A 277 0.41 1.55 -2.02
CA VAL A 277 1.17 2.36 -1.07
C VAL A 277 2.30 1.51 -0.50
N PHE A 278 3.53 2.01 -0.64
CA PHE A 278 4.71 1.41 -0.04
C PHE A 278 4.63 1.51 1.50
N LEU A 279 4.85 0.40 2.20
CA LEU A 279 4.79 0.33 3.66
C LEU A 279 6.15 0.13 4.32
N ALA A 280 6.99 -0.74 3.77
CA ALA A 280 8.29 -1.04 4.36
C ALA A 280 9.22 -1.71 3.35
N ARG A 281 10.53 -1.56 3.57
CA ARG A 281 11.57 -2.36 2.92
C ARG A 281 12.07 -3.44 3.87
N LEU A 282 12.26 -4.63 3.35
CA LEU A 282 12.74 -5.80 4.07
C LEU A 282 14.11 -6.21 3.53
N LEU A 283 15.01 -6.59 4.43
CA LEU A 283 16.18 -7.39 4.12
C LEU A 283 16.01 -8.75 4.78
N ILE A 284 15.78 -9.77 3.95
CA ILE A 284 15.59 -11.16 4.36
C ILE A 284 16.94 -11.85 4.22
N VAL A 285 17.63 -12.04 5.34
CA VAL A 285 18.90 -12.74 5.38
C VAL A 285 18.63 -14.24 5.46
N PRO A 286 18.94 -15.02 4.40
CA PRO A 286 18.85 -16.46 4.48
C PRO A 286 19.93 -16.97 5.42
N THR A 287 19.52 -17.72 6.45
CA THR A 287 20.43 -18.43 7.32
C THR A 287 20.87 -19.72 6.64
N GLU A 288 22.17 -20.02 6.66
CA GLU A 288 22.66 -21.31 6.18
C GLU A 288 22.18 -22.43 7.11
N ILE A 289 21.41 -23.37 6.55
CA ILE A 289 21.09 -24.69 7.10
C ILE A 289 20.19 -24.64 8.36
N GLU A 290 18.91 -24.97 8.18
CA GLU A 290 17.93 -25.33 9.23
C GLU A 290 17.45 -24.25 10.23
N THR A 291 17.90 -23.00 10.16
CA THR A 291 17.41 -21.93 11.03
C THR A 291 16.49 -20.94 10.31
N ALA A 292 15.43 -20.49 10.99
CA ALA A 292 14.45 -19.54 10.47
C ALA A 292 15.13 -18.24 9.98
N PRO A 293 14.71 -17.66 8.84
CA PRO A 293 15.36 -16.48 8.28
C PRO A 293 15.31 -15.31 9.27
N THR A 294 16.35 -14.48 9.25
CA THR A 294 16.33 -13.21 9.97
C THR A 294 15.89 -12.10 9.02
N VAL A 295 14.94 -11.26 9.44
CA VAL A 295 14.44 -10.17 8.62
C VAL A 295 14.65 -8.84 9.34
N GLN A 296 15.33 -7.92 8.66
CA GLN A 296 15.39 -6.51 9.06
C GLN A 296 14.29 -5.74 8.34
N VAL A 297 13.63 -4.82 9.04
CA VAL A 297 12.47 -4.07 8.53
C VAL A 297 12.72 -2.58 8.65
N ASP A 298 12.68 -1.87 7.53
CA ASP A 298 12.64 -0.41 7.50
C ASP A 298 11.21 0.08 7.26
N ASN A 299 10.65 0.70 8.30
CA ASN A 299 9.33 1.31 8.28
C ASN A 299 9.35 2.81 7.97
N TYR A 300 10.53 3.42 7.82
CA TYR A 300 10.65 4.88 7.87
C TYR A 300 10.89 5.52 6.50
N SER A 301 11.36 4.76 5.50
CA SER A 301 11.49 5.26 4.12
C SER A 301 10.17 5.34 3.35
N ARG A 302 9.03 5.10 4.01
CA ARG A 302 7.70 5.24 3.39
C ARG A 302 7.20 6.68 3.42
N GLU A 303 6.21 6.96 2.58
CA GLU A 303 5.47 8.22 2.63
C GLU A 303 4.52 8.23 3.85
N PHE A 304 4.56 9.32 4.62
CA PHE A 304 3.65 9.55 5.75
C PHE A 304 2.78 10.77 5.46
N VAL A 305 1.50 10.63 5.77
CA VAL A 305 0.55 11.74 5.79
C VAL A 305 0.63 12.38 7.17
N TYR A 306 1.15 13.61 7.22
CA TYR A 306 1.30 14.33 8.48
C TYR A 306 0.03 15.11 8.83
N PRO A 307 -0.68 14.78 9.92
CA PRO A 307 -1.80 15.60 10.36
C PRO A 307 -1.30 16.97 10.85
N THR A 308 -2.09 18.02 10.62
CA THR A 308 -1.72 19.41 10.96
C THR A 308 -1.28 19.57 12.42
N GLY A 309 -1.91 18.83 13.34
CA GLY A 309 -1.52 18.83 14.75
C GLY A 309 -0.11 18.27 15.01
N ALA A 310 0.32 17.24 14.27
CA ALA A 310 1.66 16.69 14.38
C ALA A 310 2.71 17.67 13.81
N VAL A 311 2.39 18.34 12.71
CA VAL A 311 3.25 19.40 12.13
C VAL A 311 3.37 20.58 13.09
N ALA A 312 2.25 21.07 13.63
CA ALA A 312 2.24 22.17 14.61
C ALA A 312 3.10 21.81 15.84
N ARG A 313 2.95 20.60 16.38
CA ARG A 313 3.77 20.11 17.49
C ARG A 313 5.25 20.03 17.13
N ARG A 314 5.62 19.56 15.94
CA ARG A 314 7.02 19.49 15.47
C ARG A 314 7.67 20.87 15.33
N LEU A 315 6.87 21.89 15.03
CA LEU A 315 7.31 23.28 14.92
C LEU A 315 7.16 24.06 16.24
N ASP A 316 6.90 23.37 17.36
CA ASP A 316 6.64 23.97 18.68
C ASP A 316 5.52 25.03 18.67
N LEU A 317 4.60 24.96 17.72
CA LEU A 317 3.40 25.78 17.69
C LEU A 317 2.41 25.19 18.70
N THR A 318 2.32 25.81 19.88
CA THR A 318 1.31 25.45 20.88
C THR A 318 -0.08 25.67 20.31
N PRO A 319 -0.98 24.67 20.33
CA PRO A 319 -2.40 24.93 20.10
C PRO A 319 -2.87 25.86 21.22
N ALA A 320 -3.41 27.02 20.84
CA ALA A 320 -4.11 27.92 21.76
C ALA A 320 -5.41 27.27 22.25
#